data_AF-A0A821VVI0-F1
#
_entry.id   AF-A0A821VVI0-F1
#
_cell.length_a   1.000
_cell.length_b   1.000
_cell.length_c   1.000
_cell.angle_alpha   90.00
_cell.angle_beta   90.00
_cell.angle_gamma   90.00
#
_symmetry.space_group_name_H-M   'P 1'
#
loop_
_entity.id
_entity.type
_entity.pdbx_description
1 polymer ?
#
loop_
_entity_poly.entity_id
_entity_poly.type
_entity_poly.pdbx_seq_one_letter_code
_entity_poly.pdbx_strand_id
1 'polypeptide(L)'
;MSVTSADLNNDKKLDLAVVNRDRNMVGILLGYGDGTFGAAATYPVSSYPISVISADFNNDKSLDLVATSAGDHRVCVLLGYGDGEFRTQVKYDVGSYPLSIVSEDFNHDGNIDLAVLNAGESTFSVLLGNGDGTLLTQVKYEVPSSLSAMISADFNDDGNLDII
;
A
#
# COMPACT_ATOMS: atom_id res chain seq x y z
N MET A 1 0.20 4.95 -13.00
CA MET A 1 0.06 6.10 -12.10
C MET A 1 -1.09 5.77 -11.18
N SER A 2 -0.86 5.77 -9.88
CA SER A 2 -1.84 5.48 -8.85
C SER A 2 -1.89 6.65 -7.88
N VAL A 3 -3.05 6.87 -7.27
CA VAL A 3 -3.29 7.87 -6.24
C VAL A 3 -4.20 7.27 -5.18
N THR A 4 -3.90 7.57 -3.92
CA THR A 4 -4.84 7.36 -2.81
C THR A 4 -5.12 8.71 -2.14
N SER A 5 -6.31 8.84 -1.55
CA SER A 5 -6.74 10.03 -0.82
C SER A 5 -7.12 9.67 0.60
N ALA A 6 -6.55 10.35 1.59
CA ALA A 6 -6.83 10.15 3.00
C ALA A 6 -6.38 11.39 3.81
N ASP A 7 -6.74 11.46 5.08
CA ASP A 7 -6.23 12.49 6.01
C ASP A 7 -4.88 12.03 6.56
N LEU A 8 -3.78 12.43 5.90
CA LEU A 8 -2.42 11.96 6.18
C LEU A 8 -1.73 12.77 7.28
N ASN A 9 -2.28 13.93 7.63
CA ASN A 9 -1.76 14.84 8.67
C ASN A 9 -2.72 15.07 9.85
N ASN A 10 -3.81 14.29 9.94
CA ASN A 10 -4.83 14.35 10.98
C ASN A 10 -5.53 15.72 11.13
N ASP A 11 -5.62 16.50 10.05
CA ASP A 11 -6.27 17.81 10.06
C ASP A 11 -7.75 17.77 9.63
N LYS A 12 -8.27 16.58 9.34
CA LYS A 12 -9.63 16.26 8.86
C LYS A 12 -9.94 16.74 7.45
N LYS A 13 -8.91 16.99 6.65
CA LYS A 13 -9.05 17.28 5.21
C LYS A 13 -8.42 16.15 4.42
N LEU A 14 -8.91 15.98 3.19
CA LEU A 14 -8.35 14.96 2.30
C LEU A 14 -7.04 15.47 1.69
N ASP A 15 -6.00 14.68 1.89
CA ASP A 15 -4.71 14.79 1.24
C ASP A 15 -4.61 13.77 0.09
N LEU A 16 -3.54 13.85 -0.70
CA LEU A 16 -3.23 12.88 -1.75
C LEU A 16 -1.83 12.30 -1.58
N ALA A 17 -1.71 10.99 -1.76
CA ALA A 17 -0.45 10.31 -2.02
C ALA A 17 -0.44 9.79 -3.46
N VAL A 18 0.54 10.21 -4.26
CA VAL A 18 0.59 9.99 -5.72
C VAL A 18 1.89 9.29 -6.10
N VAL A 19 1.79 8.17 -6.81
CA VAL A 19 2.95 7.48 -7.37
C VAL A 19 3.50 8.23 -8.58
N ASN A 20 4.77 8.62 -8.52
CA ASN A 20 5.55 9.09 -9.65
C ASN A 20 6.54 8.02 -10.09
N ARG A 21 6.12 7.23 -11.08
CA ARG A 21 6.87 6.11 -11.66
C ARG A 21 8.21 6.54 -12.26
N ASP A 22 8.24 7.64 -13.00
CA ASP A 22 9.45 8.06 -13.73
C ASP A 22 10.53 8.61 -12.80
N ARG A 23 10.14 9.01 -11.59
CA ARG A 23 11.02 9.54 -10.55
C ARG A 23 11.26 8.57 -9.40
N ASN A 24 10.65 7.38 -9.41
CA ASN A 24 10.71 6.39 -8.33
C ASN A 24 10.38 6.99 -6.95
N MET A 25 9.26 7.72 -6.87
CA MET A 25 8.84 8.39 -5.63
C MET A 25 7.33 8.36 -5.45
N VAL A 26 6.90 8.53 -4.20
CA VAL A 26 5.53 8.92 -3.86
C VAL A 26 5.55 10.40 -3.47
N GLY A 27 4.66 11.19 -4.07
CA GLY A 27 4.43 12.58 -3.72
C GLY A 27 3.22 12.73 -2.80
N ILE A 28 3.38 13.49 -1.72
CA ILE A 28 2.34 13.80 -0.74
C ILE A 28 1.91 15.25 -0.92
N LEU A 29 0.63 15.46 -1.15
CA LEU A 29 0.03 16.78 -1.33
C LEU A 29 -1.02 16.99 -0.25
N LEU A 30 -0.71 17.87 0.71
CA LEU A 30 -1.63 18.19 1.80
C LEU A 30 -2.77 19.09 1.29
N GLY A 31 -4.01 18.74 1.62
CA GLY A 31 -5.21 19.41 1.18
C GLY A 31 -5.56 20.60 2.08
N TYR A 32 -5.97 21.71 1.46
CA TYR A 32 -6.46 22.86 2.23
C TYR A 32 -7.96 22.75 2.58
N GLY A 33 -8.66 21.76 2.02
CA GLY A 33 -10.08 21.46 2.28
C GLY A 33 -11.04 22.18 1.33
N ASP A 34 -10.52 22.98 0.41
CA ASP A 34 -11.26 23.72 -0.62
C ASP A 34 -11.03 23.15 -2.04
N GLY A 35 -10.48 21.94 -2.13
CA GLY A 35 -10.09 21.29 -3.38
C GLY A 35 -8.71 21.71 -3.90
N THR A 36 -8.00 22.58 -3.19
CA THR A 36 -6.61 22.94 -3.51
C THR A 36 -5.61 22.23 -2.58
N PHE A 37 -4.37 22.12 -3.05
CA PHE A 37 -3.31 21.36 -2.39
C PHE A 37 -2.03 22.19 -2.25
N GLY A 38 -1.27 21.90 -1.19
CA GLY A 38 0.07 22.43 -0.98
C GLY A 38 1.12 21.89 -1.95
N ALA A 39 2.35 22.37 -1.80
CA ALA A 39 3.49 21.83 -2.55
C ALA A 39 3.72 20.36 -2.19
N ALA A 40 4.08 19.55 -3.18
CA ALA A 40 4.31 18.12 -2.96
C ALA A 40 5.61 17.88 -2.16
N ALA A 41 5.51 17.19 -1.03
CA ALA A 41 6.65 16.52 -0.40
C ALA A 41 6.88 15.18 -1.10
N THR A 42 8.13 14.80 -1.37
CA THR A 42 8.43 13.58 -2.14
C THR A 42 9.25 12.60 -1.34
N TYR A 43 8.82 11.35 -1.30
CA TYR A 43 9.50 10.26 -0.63
C TYR A 43 10.00 9.24 -1.64
N PRO A 44 11.30 8.92 -1.65
CA PRO A 44 11.83 7.92 -2.57
C PRO A 44 11.22 6.55 -2.24
N VAL A 45 10.63 5.94 -3.25
CA VAL A 45 10.30 4.51 -3.21
C VAL A 45 11.28 3.77 -4.12
N SER A 46 11.24 2.44 -4.12
CA SER A 46 12.18 1.67 -4.94
C SER A 46 11.85 1.77 -6.45
N SER A 47 12.30 0.83 -7.26
CA SER A 47 12.25 0.92 -8.73
C SER A 47 10.85 0.73 -9.33
N TYR A 48 10.43 1.67 -10.18
CA TYR A 48 9.25 1.55 -11.04
C TYR A 48 7.95 1.31 -10.24
N PRO A 49 7.57 2.26 -9.36
CA PRO A 49 6.37 2.10 -8.57
C PRO A 49 5.10 2.22 -9.42
N ILE A 50 4.08 1.40 -9.10
CA ILE A 50 2.83 1.34 -9.86
C ILE A 50 1.62 1.73 -9.01
N SER A 51 1.48 1.13 -7.82
CA SER A 51 0.35 1.33 -6.91
C SER A 51 0.79 1.89 -5.56
N VAL A 52 -0.12 2.58 -4.87
CA VAL A 52 0.02 3.05 -3.48
C VAL A 52 -1.31 2.87 -2.75
N ILE A 53 -1.24 2.44 -1.50
CA ILE A 53 -2.37 2.38 -0.55
C ILE A 53 -1.97 3.03 0.78
N SER A 54 -2.96 3.31 1.63
CA SER A 54 -2.78 3.88 2.96
C SER A 54 -3.57 3.09 4.01
N ALA A 55 -2.93 2.75 5.13
CA ALA A 55 -3.56 2.14 6.32
C ALA A 55 -2.65 2.36 7.56
N ASP A 56 -3.15 2.09 8.76
CA ASP A 56 -2.36 2.11 10.00
C ASP A 56 -1.74 0.72 10.22
N PHE A 57 -0.49 0.52 9.78
CA PHE A 57 0.18 -0.79 9.85
C PHE A 57 0.91 -1.03 11.17
N ASN A 58 1.04 0.01 11.99
CA ASN A 58 1.78 -0.04 13.26
C ASN A 58 0.90 0.28 14.50
N ASN A 59 -0.40 0.39 14.30
CA ASN A 59 -1.41 0.66 15.32
C ASN A 59 -1.17 1.98 16.10
N ASP A 60 -0.53 2.97 15.48
CA ASP A 60 -0.24 4.26 16.11
C ASP A 60 -1.29 5.35 15.82
N LYS A 61 -2.32 5.01 15.03
CA LYS A 61 -3.43 5.86 14.56
C LYS A 61 -3.02 6.92 13.53
N SER A 62 -1.80 6.88 13.03
CA SER A 62 -1.37 7.62 11.86
C SER A 62 -1.44 6.72 10.64
N LEU A 63 -1.82 7.29 9.50
CA LEU A 63 -1.79 6.53 8.26
C LEU A 63 -0.36 6.40 7.75
N ASP A 64 0.02 5.16 7.45
CA ASP A 64 1.23 4.81 6.73
C ASP A 64 0.90 4.62 5.24
N LEU A 65 1.95 4.44 4.43
CA LEU A 65 1.82 4.17 3.01
C LEU A 65 2.53 2.89 2.61
N VAL A 66 1.95 2.16 1.68
CA VAL A 66 2.61 1.06 0.99
C VAL A 66 2.55 1.27 -0.50
N ALA A 67 3.71 1.23 -1.16
CA ALA A 67 3.81 1.34 -2.60
C ALA A 67 4.39 0.06 -3.22
N THR A 68 3.87 -0.37 -4.38
CA THR A 68 4.54 -1.41 -5.16
C THR A 68 5.82 -0.85 -5.77
N SER A 69 6.77 -1.74 -5.99
CA SER A 69 7.99 -1.47 -6.72
C SER A 69 8.20 -2.59 -7.73
N ALA A 70 7.64 -2.40 -8.92
CA ALA A 70 7.56 -3.46 -9.90
C ALA A 70 8.90 -3.80 -10.56
N GLY A 71 9.85 -2.85 -10.57
CA GLY A 71 11.15 -3.01 -11.19
C GLY A 71 12.14 -3.84 -10.37
N ASP A 72 11.89 -4.04 -9.07
CA ASP A 72 12.72 -4.85 -8.18
C ASP A 72 11.93 -5.87 -7.34
N HIS A 73 10.68 -6.16 -7.73
CA HIS A 73 9.84 -7.23 -7.16
C HIS A 73 9.57 -7.06 -5.66
N ARG A 74 9.25 -5.83 -5.26
CA ARG A 74 9.06 -5.46 -3.85
C ARG A 74 7.80 -4.64 -3.60
N VAL A 75 7.43 -4.55 -2.33
CA VAL A 75 6.65 -3.44 -1.79
C VAL A 75 7.50 -2.61 -0.85
N CYS A 76 7.18 -1.32 -0.75
CA CYS A 76 7.87 -0.34 0.09
C CYS A 76 6.87 0.20 1.11
N VAL A 77 7.13 0.00 2.39
CA VAL A 77 6.33 0.50 3.52
C VAL A 77 6.98 1.79 4.03
N LEU A 78 6.20 2.86 4.15
CA LEU A 78 6.61 4.15 4.69
C LEU A 78 5.70 4.48 5.86
N LEU A 79 6.23 4.39 7.08
CA LEU A 79 5.44 4.69 8.28
C LEU A 79 5.24 6.20 8.42
N GLY A 80 4.01 6.62 8.71
CA GLY A 80 3.65 8.01 8.93
C GLY A 80 4.08 8.52 10.30
N TYR A 81 4.25 9.83 10.41
CA TYR A 81 4.33 10.52 11.71
C TYR A 81 2.99 11.14 12.13
N GLY A 82 1.98 11.11 11.25
CA GLY A 82 0.66 11.67 11.49
C GLY A 82 0.55 13.18 11.26
N ASP A 83 1.58 13.81 10.72
CA ASP A 83 1.65 15.24 10.36
C ASP A 83 1.88 15.46 8.85
N GLY A 84 1.72 14.40 8.05
CA GLY A 84 2.03 14.39 6.62
C GLY A 84 3.49 14.05 6.30
N GLU A 85 4.34 13.87 7.31
CA GLU A 85 5.69 13.35 7.14
C GLU A 85 5.77 11.82 7.25
N PHE A 86 6.73 11.22 6.54
CA PHE A 86 6.92 9.76 6.49
C PHE A 86 8.37 9.37 6.75
N ARG A 87 8.55 8.20 7.37
CA ARG A 87 9.85 7.57 7.59
C ARG A 87 10.46 7.09 6.27
N THR A 88 11.76 6.78 6.33
CA THR A 88 12.43 6.10 5.21
C THR A 88 11.79 4.74 4.97
N GLN A 89 11.59 4.39 3.69
CA GLN A 89 10.98 3.13 3.29
C GLN A 89 11.70 1.90 3.86
N VAL A 90 10.90 0.91 4.29
CA VAL A 90 11.33 -0.47 4.49
C VAL A 90 10.79 -1.31 3.33
N LYS A 91 11.59 -2.27 2.84
CA LYS A 91 11.26 -3.04 1.65
C LYS A 91 11.01 -4.50 1.99
N TYR A 92 10.02 -5.09 1.32
CA TYR A 92 9.69 -6.50 1.45
C TYR A 92 9.63 -7.14 0.07
N ASP A 93 10.28 -8.29 -0.08
CA ASP A 93 10.27 -9.04 -1.34
C ASP A 93 8.89 -9.65 -1.56
N VAL A 94 8.36 -9.48 -2.78
CA VAL A 94 7.10 -10.06 -3.25
C VAL A 94 7.34 -10.88 -4.52
N GLY A 95 6.31 -11.17 -5.30
CA GLY A 95 6.47 -11.85 -6.58
C GLY A 95 6.85 -10.91 -7.73
N SER A 96 6.92 -11.49 -8.92
CA SER A 96 7.36 -10.75 -10.12
C SER A 96 6.34 -9.70 -10.56
N TYR A 97 6.85 -8.50 -10.87
CA TYR A 97 6.10 -7.34 -11.36
C TYR A 97 4.82 -7.03 -10.54
N PRO A 98 4.96 -6.65 -9.25
CA PRO A 98 3.83 -6.33 -8.38
C PRO A 98 3.02 -5.14 -8.91
N LEU A 99 1.75 -5.39 -9.21
CA LEU A 99 0.87 -4.46 -9.91
C LEU A 99 -0.13 -3.76 -8.98
N SER A 100 -0.77 -4.52 -8.10
CA SER A 100 -1.82 -4.05 -7.19
C SER A 100 -1.54 -4.51 -5.76
N ILE A 101 -2.04 -3.76 -4.78
CA ILE A 101 -1.96 -4.06 -3.35
C ILE A 101 -3.35 -3.86 -2.77
N VAL A 102 -3.74 -4.78 -1.89
CA VAL A 102 -4.83 -4.57 -0.93
C VAL A 102 -4.30 -4.85 0.48
N SER A 103 -4.94 -4.26 1.49
CA SER A 103 -4.57 -4.42 2.89
C SER A 103 -5.81 -4.71 3.72
N GLU A 104 -5.74 -5.70 4.59
CA GLU A 104 -6.83 -6.15 5.47
C GLU A 104 -6.22 -7.03 6.58
N ASP A 105 -6.95 -7.33 7.64
CA ASP A 105 -6.59 -8.38 8.59
C ASP A 105 -7.03 -9.75 8.04
N PHE A 106 -6.17 -10.42 7.25
CA PHE A 106 -6.53 -11.67 6.56
C PHE A 106 -6.48 -12.89 7.48
N ASN A 107 -5.77 -12.79 8.61
CA ASN A 107 -5.61 -13.90 9.56
C ASN A 107 -6.40 -13.70 10.87
N HIS A 108 -7.12 -12.58 11.01
CA HIS A 108 -7.95 -12.20 12.15
C HIS A 108 -7.15 -12.01 13.45
N ASP A 109 -5.91 -11.52 13.36
CA ASP A 109 -5.06 -11.25 14.52
C ASP A 109 -5.12 -9.80 15.02
N GLY A 110 -5.87 -8.94 14.31
CA GLY A 110 -6.05 -7.53 14.62
C GLY A 110 -5.01 -6.61 14.01
N ASN A 111 -4.07 -7.13 13.21
CA ASN A 111 -3.08 -6.34 12.48
C ASN A 111 -3.38 -6.30 10.99
N ILE A 112 -3.00 -5.20 10.34
CA ILE A 112 -3.16 -5.07 8.89
C ILE A 112 -2.10 -5.90 8.18
N ASP A 113 -2.55 -6.84 7.36
CA ASP A 113 -1.78 -7.64 6.43
C ASP A 113 -1.78 -7.01 5.02
N LEU A 114 -0.94 -7.54 4.12
CA LEU A 114 -0.91 -7.16 2.72
C LEU A 114 -1.16 -8.37 1.80
N ALA A 115 -1.94 -8.15 0.75
CA ALA A 115 -1.96 -9.01 -0.42
C ALA A 115 -1.51 -8.23 -1.66
N VAL A 116 -0.61 -8.81 -2.44
CA VAL A 116 0.06 -8.15 -3.57
C VAL A 116 -0.07 -8.99 -4.84
N LEU A 117 -0.61 -8.41 -5.91
CA LEU A 117 -0.77 -9.09 -7.19
C LEU A 117 0.54 -9.06 -7.97
N ASN A 118 1.07 -10.23 -8.32
CA ASN A 118 2.32 -10.38 -9.05
C ASN A 118 2.04 -10.74 -10.51
N ALA A 119 1.81 -9.72 -11.33
CA ALA A 119 1.38 -9.90 -12.72
C ALA A 119 2.47 -10.53 -13.62
N GLY A 120 3.73 -10.52 -13.19
CA GLY A 120 4.84 -11.12 -13.93
C GLY A 120 4.91 -12.64 -13.84
N GLU A 121 4.20 -13.25 -12.90
CA GLU A 121 4.23 -14.72 -12.69
C GLU A 121 2.86 -15.34 -12.34
N SER A 122 1.76 -14.61 -12.54
CA SER A 122 0.38 -15.07 -12.24
C SER A 122 0.25 -15.64 -10.82
N THR A 123 0.75 -14.91 -9.83
CA THR A 123 0.57 -15.22 -8.40
C THR A 123 0.07 -13.99 -7.64
N PHE A 124 -0.38 -14.20 -6.41
CA PHE A 124 -0.39 -13.14 -5.40
C PHE A 124 0.46 -13.53 -4.20
N SER A 125 1.05 -12.54 -3.54
CA SER A 125 1.82 -12.68 -2.31
C SER A 125 0.99 -12.17 -1.14
N VAL A 126 0.91 -12.92 -0.04
CA VAL A 126 0.37 -12.45 1.25
C VAL A 126 1.53 -12.23 2.22
N LEU A 127 1.58 -11.07 2.87
CA LEU A 127 2.54 -10.71 3.90
C LEU A 127 1.75 -10.33 5.15
N LEU A 128 1.88 -11.12 6.21
CA LEU A 128 1.17 -10.87 7.46
C LEU A 128 1.85 -9.74 8.24
N GLY A 129 1.07 -8.85 8.84
CA GLY A 129 1.54 -7.74 9.66
C GLY A 129 1.83 -8.16 11.10
N ASN A 130 2.88 -7.60 11.70
CA ASN A 130 3.16 -7.80 13.13
C ASN A 130 2.51 -6.70 14.02
N GLY A 131 1.82 -5.73 13.42
CA GLY A 131 1.20 -4.62 14.14
C GLY A 131 2.17 -3.54 14.64
N ASP A 132 3.45 -3.61 14.25
CA ASP A 132 4.49 -2.63 14.58
C ASP A 132 5.06 -1.95 13.33
N GLY A 133 4.37 -2.08 12.19
CA GLY A 133 4.81 -1.61 10.88
C GLY A 133 5.77 -2.57 10.17
N THR A 134 6.08 -3.72 10.75
CA THR A 134 6.84 -4.80 10.08
C THR A 134 5.93 -5.88 9.52
N LEU A 135 6.40 -6.51 8.44
CA LEU A 135 5.71 -7.61 7.76
C LEU A 135 6.53 -8.90 7.82
N LEU A 136 5.84 -10.04 7.89
CA LEU A 136 6.45 -11.35 7.72
C LEU A 136 6.86 -11.60 6.27
N THR A 137 7.64 -12.68 6.06
CA THR A 137 8.02 -13.11 4.71
C THR A 137 6.77 -13.53 3.93
N GLN A 138 6.73 -13.18 2.65
CA GLN A 138 5.62 -13.52 1.77
C GLN A 138 5.31 -15.03 1.73
N VAL A 139 4.02 -15.34 1.66
CA VAL A 139 3.50 -16.62 1.17
C VAL A 139 2.90 -16.36 -0.21
N LYS A 140 3.25 -17.18 -1.21
CA LYS A 140 2.76 -17.03 -2.59
C LYS A 140 1.66 -18.03 -2.89
N TYR A 141 0.67 -17.58 -3.66
CA TYR A 141 -0.46 -18.36 -4.12
C TYR A 141 -0.59 -18.21 -5.65
N GLU A 142 -0.77 -19.33 -6.35
CA GLU A 142 -1.01 -19.32 -7.80
C GLU A 142 -2.43 -18.85 -8.11
N VAL A 143 -2.58 -18.06 -9.18
CA VAL A 143 -3.90 -17.70 -9.70
C VAL A 143 -4.14 -18.32 -11.09
N PRO A 144 -5.34 -18.90 -11.36
CA PRO A 144 -5.57 -19.70 -12.56
C PRO A 144 -5.52 -18.94 -13.89
N SER A 145 -5.50 -17.60 -13.88
CA SER A 145 -5.42 -16.77 -15.08
C SER A 145 -4.75 -15.42 -14.80
N SER A 146 -4.40 -14.68 -15.86
CA SER A 146 -3.76 -13.36 -15.75
C SER A 146 -4.75 -12.33 -15.19
N LEU A 147 -4.73 -12.13 -13.87
CA LEU A 147 -5.48 -11.06 -13.23
C LEU A 147 -4.83 -9.71 -13.53
N SER A 148 -5.66 -8.69 -13.75
CA SER A 148 -5.22 -7.30 -14.02
C SER A 148 -5.44 -6.36 -12.84
N ALA A 149 -6.20 -6.79 -11.84
CA ALA A 149 -6.50 -6.08 -10.61
C ALA A 149 -6.80 -7.10 -9.50
N MET A 150 -6.71 -6.65 -8.24
CA MET A 150 -7.25 -7.35 -7.08
C MET A 150 -8.19 -6.40 -6.34
N ILE A 151 -9.29 -6.92 -5.81
CA ILE A 151 -10.22 -6.20 -4.92
C ILE A 151 -10.43 -7.07 -3.67
N SER A 152 -10.46 -6.45 -2.48
CA SER A 152 -10.95 -7.10 -1.27
C SER A 152 -12.38 -6.66 -0.98
N ALA A 153 -13.30 -7.62 -0.83
CA ALA A 153 -14.68 -7.41 -0.43
C ALA A 153 -15.29 -8.72 0.07
N ASP A 154 -16.17 -8.68 1.09
CA ASP A 154 -16.95 -9.85 1.51
C ASP A 154 -17.95 -10.17 0.40
N PHE A 155 -17.62 -11.15 -0.43
CA PHE A 155 -18.43 -11.53 -1.58
C PHE A 155 -19.30 -12.75 -1.28
N ASN A 156 -18.93 -13.51 -0.25
CA ASN A 156 -19.64 -14.71 0.16
C ASN A 156 -20.58 -14.49 1.38
N ASP A 157 -20.64 -13.26 1.91
CA ASP A 157 -21.40 -12.81 3.08
C ASP A 157 -21.04 -13.59 4.37
N ASP A 158 -19.79 -14.06 4.51
CA ASP A 158 -19.33 -14.79 5.70
C ASP A 158 -18.78 -13.86 6.80
N GLY A 159 -18.71 -12.56 6.54
CA GLY A 159 -18.19 -11.55 7.44
C GLY A 159 -16.68 -11.34 7.34
N ASN A 160 -15.98 -12.05 6.45
CA ASN A 160 -14.57 -11.86 6.11
C ASN A 160 -14.47 -11.30 4.68
N LEU A 161 -13.52 -10.39 4.42
CA LEU A 161 -13.34 -9.91 3.05
C LEU A 161 -12.61 -10.95 2.20
N ASP A 162 -13.18 -11.33 1.06
CA ASP A 162 -12.56 -12.17 0.05
C ASP A 162 -11.60 -11.35 -0.83
N ILE A 163 -10.53 -11.97 -1.34
CA ILE A 163 -9.67 -11.39 -2.40
C ILE A 163 -10.13 -11.95 -3.76
N ILE A 164 -10.39 -11.06 -4.73
CA ILE A 164 -10.84 -11.39 -6.09
C ILE A 164 -9.92 -10.77 -7.14
#